data_AF-A0A1F4JDV8-F1
#
_entry.id   AF-A0A1F4JDV8-F1
#
_cell.length_a   1.000
_cell.length_b   1.000
_cell.length_c   1.000
_cell.angle_alpha   90.00
_cell.angle_beta   90.00
_cell.angle_gamma   90.00
#
_symmetry.space_group_name_H-M   'P 1'
#
loop_
_entity.id
_entity.type
_entity.pdbx_description
1 polymer ?
#
loop_
_entity_poly.entity_id
_entity_poly.type
_entity_poly.pdbx_seq_one_letter_code
_entity_poly.pdbx_strand_id
1 'polypeptide(L)'
;MPDASRTVYKCKIDGKVSYSDAPCLGAERIDIEPTRGMNKSTGRELTGSDVSRERHREMMSDALKPLTGMSAQQFNTQSRRMKLPAGARSECTTLDGRISDSEARERAATTDTKPAVERNLLEFRKRYQELGC
;
A
#
# COMPACT_ATOMS: atom_id res chain seq x y z
N MET A 1 -13.21 8.60 4.88
CA MET A 1 -12.75 7.36 5.53
C MET A 1 -11.67 6.76 4.65
N PRO A 2 -10.61 6.11 5.18
CA PRO A 2 -9.46 5.70 4.35
C PRO A 2 -9.86 4.56 3.41
N ASP A 3 -9.39 4.66 2.16
CA ASP A 3 -9.95 4.07 0.94
C ASP A 3 -9.08 2.92 0.37
N ALA A 4 -9.67 2.13 -0.54
CA ALA A 4 -9.27 0.86 -1.14
C ALA A 4 -7.76 0.54 -1.25
N SER A 5 -7.42 -0.72 -0.94
CA SER A 5 -6.09 -1.30 -0.65
C SER A 5 -5.40 -0.70 0.57
N ARG A 6 -5.39 -1.47 1.67
CA ARG A 6 -4.56 -1.16 2.84
C ARG A 6 -3.36 -2.11 2.78
N THR A 7 -2.17 -1.54 2.66
CA THR A 7 -0.94 -2.29 2.88
C THR A 7 -0.89 -2.65 4.36
N VAL A 8 -0.92 -3.95 4.64
CA VAL A 8 -0.84 -4.50 5.99
C VAL A 8 0.50 -5.22 6.12
N TYR A 9 1.18 -4.98 7.23
CA TYR A 9 2.44 -5.62 7.55
C TYR A 9 2.18 -6.80 8.48
N LYS A 10 2.72 -7.96 8.12
CA LYS A 10 2.72 -9.16 8.96
C LYS A 10 3.96 -9.16 9.85
N CYS A 11 3.80 -8.71 11.09
CA CYS A 11 4.85 -8.70 12.10
C CYS A 11 4.89 -10.04 12.84
N LYS A 12 6.07 -10.62 13.08
CA LYS A 12 6.25 -11.73 14.03
C LYS A 12 6.84 -11.17 15.32
N ILE A 13 6.05 -11.08 16.37
CA ILE A 13 6.48 -10.59 17.70
C ILE A 13 6.29 -11.74 18.69
N ASP A 14 7.36 -12.19 19.36
CA ASP A 14 7.35 -13.25 20.38
C ASP A 14 6.65 -14.55 19.95
N GLY A 15 6.88 -14.99 18.71
CA GLY A 15 6.25 -16.20 18.16
C GLY A 15 4.77 -16.03 17.78
N LYS A 16 4.17 -14.86 17.99
CA LYS A 16 2.81 -14.51 17.57
C LYS A 16 2.85 -13.65 16.31
N VAL A 17 2.05 -14.03 15.32
CA VAL A 17 1.86 -13.25 14.09
C VAL A 17 0.82 -12.16 14.37
N SER A 18 1.22 -10.90 14.25
CA SER A 18 0.34 -9.74 14.34
C SER A 18 0.27 -9.04 12.98
N TYR A 19 -0.93 -8.62 12.59
CA TYR A 19 -1.15 -7.84 11.39
C TYR A 19 -1.34 -6.38 11.81
N SER A 20 -0.50 -5.49 11.28
CA SER A 20 -0.53 -4.07 11.61
C SER A 20 -0.46 -3.19 10.37
N ASP A 21 -1.15 -2.06 10.41
CA ASP A 21 -1.09 -1.01 9.39
C ASP A 21 0.20 -0.18 9.49
N ALA A 22 1.00 -0.41 10.54
CA ALA A 22 2.28 0.25 10.76
C ALA A 22 3.44 -0.69 10.36
N PRO A 23 4.49 -0.17 9.70
CA PRO A 23 5.64 -0.97 9.32
C PRO A 23 6.41 -1.44 10.56
N CYS A 24 6.79 -2.72 10.55
CA CYS A 24 7.50 -3.40 11.63
C CYS A 24 8.70 -4.17 11.08
N LEU A 25 9.63 -4.51 11.97
CA LEU A 25 10.93 -5.10 11.61
C LEU A 25 10.76 -6.54 11.10
N GLY A 26 11.38 -6.88 9.97
CA GLY A 26 11.29 -8.21 9.33
C GLY A 26 9.89 -8.60 8.83
N ALA A 27 9.05 -7.60 8.55
CA ALA A 27 7.66 -7.82 8.19
C ALA A 27 7.46 -7.96 6.68
N GLU A 28 6.67 -8.96 6.33
CA GLU A 28 6.23 -9.17 4.95
C GLU A 28 5.09 -8.19 4.63
N ARG A 29 5.24 -7.48 3.51
CA ARG A 29 4.22 -6.54 3.01
C ARG A 29 3.10 -7.35 2.35
N ILE A 30 1.89 -7.21 2.88
CA ILE A 30 0.70 -7.84 2.32
C ILE A 30 -0.21 -6.73 1.82
N ASP A 31 -0.36 -6.63 0.50
CA ASP A 31 -1.40 -5.81 -0.08
C ASP A 31 -2.72 -6.60 -0.01
N ILE A 32 -3.59 -6.20 0.92
CA ILE A 32 -4.91 -6.79 1.03
C ILE A 32 -5.88 -5.93 0.21
N GLU A 33 -6.47 -6.52 -0.83
CA GLU A 33 -7.69 -5.97 -1.39
C GLU A 33 -8.79 -6.14 -0.35
N PRO A 34 -9.44 -5.05 0.12
CA PRO A 34 -10.57 -5.18 1.03
C PRO A 34 -11.60 -6.10 0.38
N THR A 35 -12.00 -7.16 1.07
CA THR A 35 -13.10 -7.99 0.60
C THR A 35 -14.32 -7.09 0.46
N ARG A 36 -14.88 -6.99 -0.76
CA ARG A 36 -16.17 -6.31 -0.97
C ARG A 36 -17.15 -6.93 0.00
N GLY A 37 -17.58 -6.16 1.00
CA GLY A 37 -18.41 -6.66 2.08
C GLY A 37 -19.59 -7.46 1.55
N MET A 38 -19.95 -8.53 2.26
CA MET A 38 -21.08 -9.38 1.92
C MET A 38 -22.38 -8.58 2.10
N ASN A 39 -22.86 -7.93 1.02
CA ASN A 39 -24.05 -7.05 1.04
C ASN A 39 -25.39 -7.82 1.06
N LYS A 40 -25.42 -9.10 1.41
CA LYS A 40 -26.65 -9.90 1.39
C LYS A 40 -26.97 -10.49 2.75
N SER A 41 -27.91 -9.85 3.45
CA SER A 41 -28.75 -10.54 4.43
C SER A 41 -30.22 -10.07 4.48
N THR A 42 -30.60 -8.92 3.90
CA THR A 42 -32.01 -8.53 3.74
C THR A 42 -32.18 -7.65 2.49
N GLY A 43 -33.30 -7.76 1.78
CA GLY A 43 -33.55 -7.24 0.41
C GLY A 43 -33.51 -5.71 0.17
N ARG A 44 -32.56 -4.97 0.74
CA ARG A 44 -32.21 -3.59 0.33
C ARG A 44 -30.71 -3.49 0.14
N GLU A 45 -30.29 -3.26 -1.10
CA GLU A 45 -28.89 -3.06 -1.47
C GLU A 45 -28.45 -1.66 -1.00
N LEU A 46 -27.99 -1.56 0.25
CA LEU A 46 -27.32 -0.37 0.75
C LEU A 46 -25.90 -0.38 0.19
N THR A 47 -25.74 0.10 -1.04
CA THR A 47 -24.40 0.38 -1.59
C THR A 47 -23.78 1.48 -0.72
N GLY A 48 -22.92 1.09 0.23
CA GLY A 48 -22.20 2.04 1.06
C GLY A 48 -21.40 3.03 0.21
N SER A 49 -21.23 4.26 0.69
CA SER A 49 -20.46 5.32 0.01
C SER A 49 -19.06 4.87 -0.42
N ASP A 50 -18.49 3.91 0.30
CA ASP A 50 -17.16 3.36 0.04
C ASP A 50 -17.15 2.47 -1.23
N VAL A 51 -18.16 1.61 -1.41
CA VAL A 51 -18.32 0.78 -2.62
C VAL A 51 -18.60 1.66 -3.84
N SER A 52 -19.38 2.72 -3.67
CA SER A 52 -19.64 3.69 -4.74
C SER A 52 -18.37 4.43 -5.19
N ARG A 53 -17.53 4.86 -4.23
CA ARG A 53 -16.24 5.52 -4.53
C ARG A 53 -15.24 4.59 -5.22
N GLU A 54 -15.17 3.34 -4.78
CA GLU A 54 -14.30 2.33 -5.39
C GLU A 54 -14.71 2.06 -6.84
N ARG A 55 -16.00 1.79 -7.09
CA ARG A 55 -16.55 1.63 -8.46
C ARG A 55 -16.28 2.85 -9.33
N HIS A 56 -16.41 4.06 -8.79
CA HIS A 56 -16.15 5.28 -9.54
C HIS A 56 -14.68 5.40 -9.95
N ARG A 57 -13.75 4.99 -9.08
CA ARG A 57 -12.31 4.99 -9.38
C ARG A 57 -11.91 3.89 -10.36
N GLU A 58 -12.50 2.71 -10.26
CA GLU A 58 -12.33 1.65 -11.25
C GLU A 58 -12.76 2.13 -12.64
N MET A 59 -13.98 2.68 -12.76
CA MET A 59 -14.48 3.23 -14.03
C MET A 59 -13.60 4.35 -14.59
N MET A 60 -13.12 5.26 -13.73
CA MET A 60 -12.25 6.36 -14.14
C MET A 60 -10.87 5.84 -14.58
N SER A 61 -10.33 4.83 -13.89
CA SER A 61 -9.09 4.18 -14.30
C SER A 61 -9.24 3.47 -15.64
N ASP A 62 -10.31 2.70 -15.86
CA ASP A 62 -10.52 1.98 -17.11
C ASP A 62 -10.68 2.94 -18.30
N ALA A 63 -11.35 4.07 -18.09
CA ALA A 63 -11.49 5.12 -19.09
C ALA A 63 -10.16 5.82 -19.42
N LEU A 64 -9.29 6.03 -18.43
CA LEU A 64 -8.00 6.73 -18.59
C LEU A 64 -6.83 5.79 -18.92
N LYS A 65 -6.99 4.48 -18.75
CA LYS A 65 -5.99 3.45 -19.06
C LYS A 65 -5.41 3.54 -20.48
N PRO A 66 -6.20 3.74 -21.57
CA PRO A 66 -5.61 3.86 -22.91
C PRO A 66 -4.74 5.12 -23.10
N LEU A 67 -4.95 6.15 -22.26
CA LEU A 67 -4.18 7.41 -22.33
C LEU A 67 -2.97 7.40 -21.40
N THR A 68 -3.10 6.78 -20.22
CA THR A 68 -2.10 6.83 -19.15
C THR A 68 -1.29 5.54 -19.01
N GLY A 69 -1.81 4.42 -19.52
CA GLY A 69 -1.26 3.08 -19.31
C GLY A 69 -1.39 2.55 -17.88
N MET A 70 -1.99 3.30 -16.95
CA MET A 70 -1.98 2.99 -15.52
C MET A 70 -3.09 2.01 -15.12
N SER A 71 -2.79 1.15 -14.14
CA SER A 71 -3.81 0.35 -13.45
C SER A 71 -4.57 1.18 -12.41
N ALA A 72 -5.72 0.68 -11.92
CA ALA A 72 -6.52 1.39 -10.91
C ALA A 72 -5.75 1.68 -9.61
N GLN A 73 -4.87 0.76 -9.20
CA GLN A 73 -4.01 0.94 -8.03
C GLN A 73 -2.96 2.04 -8.28
N GLN A 74 -2.30 2.03 -9.44
CA GLN A 74 -1.34 3.06 -9.83
C GLN A 74 -2.01 4.45 -9.94
N PHE A 75 -3.20 4.50 -10.54
CA PHE A 75 -4.00 5.71 -10.66
C PHE A 75 -4.41 6.27 -9.30
N ASN A 76 -4.80 5.41 -8.35
CA ASN A 76 -5.13 5.80 -6.98
C ASN A 76 -3.91 6.37 -6.24
N THR A 77 -2.77 5.69 -6.31
CA THR A 77 -1.51 6.17 -5.71
C THR A 77 -1.12 7.52 -6.29
N GLN A 78 -1.17 7.67 -7.62
CA GLN A 78 -0.86 8.94 -8.27
C GLN A 78 -1.85 10.05 -7.90
N SER A 79 -3.15 9.75 -7.85
CA SER A 79 -4.18 10.70 -7.42
C SER A 79 -3.99 11.18 -5.98
N ARG A 80 -3.51 10.30 -5.07
CA ARG A 80 -3.13 10.68 -3.70
C ARG A 80 -1.90 11.60 -3.71
N ARG A 81 -0.86 11.22 -4.45
CA ARG A 81 0.40 11.99 -4.56
C ARG A 81 0.23 13.36 -5.21
N MET A 82 -0.73 13.54 -6.11
CA MET A 82 -1.02 14.85 -6.73
C MET A 82 -1.35 15.94 -5.71
N LYS A 83 -1.83 15.57 -4.52
CA LYS A 83 -2.13 16.49 -3.42
C LYS A 83 -0.90 16.88 -2.59
N LEU A 84 0.21 16.18 -2.76
CA LEU A 84 1.46 16.41 -2.03
C LEU A 84 2.28 17.54 -2.67
N PRO A 85 3.12 18.26 -1.90
CA PRO A 85 4.08 19.21 -2.45
C PRO A 85 5.07 18.52 -3.40
N ALA A 86 5.61 19.26 -4.38
CA ALA A 86 6.46 18.69 -5.43
C ALA A 86 7.68 17.92 -4.87
N GLY A 87 8.31 18.43 -3.81
CA GLY A 87 9.42 17.75 -3.13
C GLY A 87 9.02 16.41 -2.51
N ALA A 88 7.85 16.34 -1.86
CA ALA A 88 7.33 15.08 -1.30
C ALA A 88 6.98 14.08 -2.42
N ARG A 89 6.47 14.53 -3.56
CA ARG A 89 6.23 13.65 -4.72
C ARG A 89 7.51 13.00 -5.23
N SER A 90 8.57 13.79 -5.41
CA SER A 90 9.87 13.24 -5.84
C SER A 90 10.47 12.29 -4.81
N GLU A 91 10.27 12.58 -3.52
CA GLU A 91 10.72 11.71 -2.44
C GLU A 91 9.94 10.38 -2.43
N CYS A 92 8.61 10.40 -2.61
CA CYS A 92 7.80 9.18 -2.77
C CYS A 92 8.32 8.30 -3.90
N THR A 93 8.57 8.88 -5.09
CA THR A 93 9.10 8.13 -6.24
C THR A 93 10.48 7.53 -5.95
N THR A 94 11.32 8.25 -5.21
CA THR A 94 12.64 7.74 -4.79
C THR A 94 12.50 6.59 -3.79
N LEU A 95 11.58 6.72 -2.83
CA LEU A 95 11.31 5.71 -1.81
C LEU A 95 10.69 4.44 -2.42
N ASP A 96 9.84 4.53 -3.44
CA ASP A 96 9.29 3.37 -4.15
C ASP A 96 10.41 2.43 -4.64
N GLY A 97 11.43 3.01 -5.28
CA GLY A 97 12.59 2.26 -5.76
C GLY A 97 13.42 1.68 -4.61
N ARG A 98 13.72 2.49 -3.59
CA ARG A 98 14.52 2.05 -2.43
C ARG A 98 13.84 0.95 -1.63
N ILE A 99 12.52 1.02 -1.45
CA ILE A 99 11.73 -0.02 -0.77
C ILE A 99 11.78 -1.30 -1.60
N SER A 100 11.50 -1.22 -2.90
CA SER A 100 11.52 -2.38 -3.79
C SER A 100 12.89 -3.08 -3.81
N ASP A 101 13.97 -2.31 -3.90
CA ASP A 101 15.35 -2.83 -3.86
C ASP A 101 15.67 -3.45 -2.50
N SER A 102 15.23 -2.82 -1.40
CA SER A 102 15.46 -3.31 -0.04
C SER A 102 14.68 -4.58 0.25
N GLU A 103 13.44 -4.72 -0.25
CA GLU A 103 12.64 -5.95 -0.18
C GLU A 103 13.27 -7.09 -0.98
N ALA A 104 13.87 -6.79 -2.13
CA ALA A 104 14.62 -7.78 -2.90
C ALA A 104 15.89 -8.23 -2.16
N ARG A 105 16.63 -7.28 -1.56
CA ARG A 105 17.80 -7.58 -0.73
C ARG A 105 17.45 -8.37 0.52
N GLU A 106 16.33 -8.06 1.18
CA GLU A 106 15.87 -8.77 2.37
C GLU A 106 15.57 -10.24 2.05
N ARG A 107 14.94 -10.50 0.88
CA ARG A 107 14.69 -11.86 0.38
C ARG A 107 15.97 -12.63 0.04
N ALA A 108 17.01 -11.93 -0.42
CA ALA A 108 18.30 -12.52 -0.76
C ALA A 108 19.31 -12.53 0.42
N ALA A 109 19.01 -11.87 1.53
CA ALA A 109 19.94 -11.67 2.63
C ALA A 109 20.15 -12.94 3.45
N THR A 110 21.40 -13.15 3.84
CA THR A 110 21.81 -14.19 4.79
C THR A 110 21.58 -13.72 6.23
N THR A 111 21.60 -14.64 7.20
CA THR A 111 21.32 -14.37 8.63
C THR A 111 22.13 -13.21 9.20
N ASP A 112 23.36 -13.01 8.72
CA ASP A 112 24.26 -11.94 9.22
C ASP A 112 23.94 -10.56 8.63
N THR A 113 23.48 -10.50 7.38
CA THR A 113 23.20 -9.23 6.67
C THR A 113 21.74 -8.80 6.81
N LYS A 114 20.86 -9.76 7.10
CA LYS A 114 19.41 -9.57 7.21
C LYS A 114 19.00 -8.49 8.22
N PRO A 115 19.55 -8.41 9.45
CA PRO A 115 19.14 -7.38 10.41
C PRO A 115 19.43 -5.95 9.95
N ALA A 116 20.50 -5.74 9.17
CA ALA A 116 20.84 -4.42 8.64
C ALA A 116 19.88 -4.03 7.50
N VAL A 117 19.53 -4.97 6.63
CA VAL A 117 18.57 -4.73 5.53
C VAL A 117 17.17 -4.46 6.09
N GLU A 118 16.73 -5.23 7.09
CA GLU A 118 15.42 -5.06 7.74
C GLU A 118 15.28 -3.67 8.40
N ARG A 119 16.34 -3.15 9.02
CA ARG A 119 16.34 -1.80 9.61
C ARG A 119 16.19 -0.70 8.56
N ASN A 120 16.97 -0.79 7.47
CA ASN A 120 16.89 0.18 6.38
C ASN A 120 15.50 0.16 5.71
N LEU A 121 14.95 -1.03 5.50
CA LEU A 121 13.62 -1.22 4.94
C LEU A 121 12.54 -0.61 5.85
N LEU A 122 12.65 -0.79 7.17
CA LEU A 122 11.75 -0.19 8.14
C LEU A 122 11.81 1.34 8.09
N GLU A 123 13.01 1.92 8.00
CA GLU A 123 13.18 3.38 7.91
C GLU A 123 12.52 3.94 6.64
N PHE A 124 12.76 3.32 5.49
CA PHE A 124 12.14 3.74 4.23
C PHE A 124 10.61 3.63 4.28
N ARG A 125 10.06 2.55 4.87
CA ARG A 125 8.60 2.38 5.01
C ARG A 125 7.98 3.41 5.96
N LYS A 126 8.65 3.74 7.07
CA LYS A 126 8.19 4.80 7.98
C LYS A 126 8.16 6.14 7.27
N ARG A 127 9.23 6.50 6.56
CA ARG A 127 9.31 7.75 5.81
C ARG A 127 8.24 7.84 4.72
N TYR A 128 8.00 6.74 4.02
CA TYR A 128 6.96 6.62 3.01
C TYR A 128 5.57 6.91 3.60
N GLN A 129 5.27 6.33 4.76
CA GLN A 129 4.01 6.57 5.48
C GLN A 129 3.88 8.00 6.01
N GLU A 130 4.95 8.58 6.56
CA GLU A 130 4.98 9.97 7.05
C GLU A 130 4.66 10.99 5.95
N LEU A 131 5.15 10.76 4.73
CA LEU A 131 4.93 11.64 3.58
C LEU A 131 3.54 11.48 2.97
N GLY A 132 2.75 10.47 3.38
CA GLY A 132 1.45 10.17 2.79
C GLY A 132 1.56 9.69 1.34
N CYS A 133 2.69 9.08 1.01
CA CYS A 133 2.80 8.22 -0.15
C CYS A 133 1.93 6.96 0.08
#